data_AF-A0A3B9URL8-F1
#
_entry.id   AF-A0A3B9URL8-F1
#
_cell.length_a   1.000
_cell.length_b   1.000
_cell.length_c   1.000
_cell.angle_alpha   90.00
_cell.angle_beta   90.00
_cell.angle_gamma   90.00
#
_symmetry.space_group_name_H-M   'P 1'
#
loop_
_entity.id
_entity.type
_entity.pdbx_description
1 polymer ?
#
loop_
_entity_poly.entity_id
_entity_poly.type
_entity_poly.pdbx_seq_one_letter_code
_entity_poly.pdbx_strand_id
1 'polypeptide(L)'
;MSIKSNRENESAETIGSNSEIKKNMSLYLVFKPIAGLIISIALTIIFLIRKVTWSIPMLLYLLMPIGVLTLIYVLLYIPLHKVLDLSPIFLKGKLKYLTIALVVIFVGLNVLLFKVNHI
;
A
#
# COMPACT_ATOMS: atom_id res chain seq x y z
N MET A 1 22.38 25.38 -37.23
CA MET A 1 22.46 25.38 -35.75
C MET A 1 21.15 24.99 -35.04
N SER A 2 20.01 24.85 -35.75
CA SER A 2 18.68 24.60 -35.13
C SER A 2 18.33 23.11 -34.93
N ILE A 3 18.85 22.18 -35.77
CA ILE A 3 18.46 20.76 -35.70
C ILE A 3 19.05 20.03 -34.47
N LYS A 4 20.25 20.42 -34.03
CA LYS A 4 20.92 19.79 -32.88
C LYS A 4 20.26 20.19 -31.55
N SER A 5 19.89 21.47 -31.41
CA SER A 5 19.15 21.99 -30.26
C SER A 5 17.75 21.38 -30.14
N ASN A 6 17.07 21.14 -31.27
CA ASN A 6 15.75 20.51 -31.23
C ASN A 6 15.81 19.05 -30.75
N ARG A 7 16.82 18.28 -31.19
CA ARG A 7 17.01 16.89 -30.71
C ARG A 7 17.41 16.80 -29.24
N GLU A 8 18.22 17.73 -28.74
CA GLU A 8 18.62 17.78 -27.32
C GLU A 8 17.41 18.10 -26.41
N ASN A 9 16.52 18.99 -26.85
CA ASN A 9 15.29 19.29 -26.11
C ASN A 9 14.28 18.14 -26.14
N GLU A 10 14.10 17.48 -27.30
CA GLU A 10 13.18 16.34 -27.46
C GLU A 10 13.64 15.10 -26.67
N SER A 11 14.97 14.88 -26.59
CA SER A 11 15.56 13.82 -25.75
C SER A 11 15.50 14.17 -24.26
N ALA A 12 15.66 15.44 -23.86
CA ALA A 12 15.49 15.86 -22.47
C ALA A 12 14.02 15.74 -21.98
N GLU A 13 13.04 16.11 -22.80
CA GLU A 13 11.61 15.96 -22.47
C GLU A 13 11.18 14.49 -22.35
N THR A 14 11.62 13.64 -23.27
CA THR A 14 11.30 12.20 -23.23
C THR A 14 12.01 11.48 -22.07
N ILE A 15 13.21 11.89 -21.68
CA ILE A 15 13.89 11.37 -20.48
C ILE A 15 13.17 11.85 -19.20
N GLY A 16 12.77 13.13 -19.14
CA GLY A 16 11.99 13.69 -18.03
C GLY A 16 10.66 12.98 -17.83
N SER A 17 9.87 12.83 -18.90
CA SER A 17 8.57 12.14 -18.88
C SER A 17 8.68 10.68 -18.43
N ASN A 18 9.66 9.93 -18.94
CA ASN A 18 9.89 8.54 -18.53
C ASN A 18 10.29 8.43 -17.05
N SER A 19 11.03 9.40 -16.51
CA SER A 19 11.42 9.40 -15.09
C SER A 19 10.22 9.63 -14.15
N GLU A 20 9.29 10.51 -14.54
CA GLU A 20 8.07 10.79 -13.79
C GLU A 20 7.09 9.62 -13.83
N ILE A 21 6.89 9.00 -14.99
CA ILE A 21 6.04 7.81 -15.15
C ILE A 21 6.54 6.68 -14.23
N LYS A 22 7.86 6.41 -14.24
CA LYS A 22 8.46 5.40 -13.36
C LYS A 22 8.26 5.74 -11.88
N LYS A 23 8.43 6.99 -11.50
CA LYS A 23 8.23 7.44 -10.11
C LYS A 23 6.78 7.27 -9.66
N ASN A 24 5.82 7.68 -10.49
CA ASN A 24 4.39 7.56 -10.19
C ASN A 24 3.95 6.09 -10.11
N MET A 25 4.46 5.25 -11.02
CA MET A 25 4.20 3.82 -11.02
C MET A 25 4.79 3.12 -9.79
N SER A 26 6.02 3.49 -9.39
CA SER A 26 6.62 3.01 -8.13
C SER A 26 5.77 3.40 -6.91
N LEU A 27 5.32 4.65 -6.86
CA LEU A 27 4.51 5.17 -5.76
C LEU A 27 3.16 4.46 -5.66
N TYR A 28 2.49 4.22 -6.80
CA TYR A 28 1.23 3.48 -6.86
C TYR A 28 1.38 2.04 -6.34
N LEU A 29 2.43 1.34 -6.75
CA LEU A 29 2.70 -0.04 -6.32
C LEU A 29 2.94 -0.10 -4.81
N VAL A 30 3.78 0.80 -4.29
CA VAL A 30 4.10 0.91 -2.86
C VAL A 30 2.88 1.26 -2.01
N PHE A 31 1.87 1.92 -2.58
CA PHE A 31 0.65 2.27 -1.85
C PHE A 31 -0.31 1.09 -1.65
N LYS A 32 -0.19 0.01 -2.44
CA LYS A 32 -1.10 -1.15 -2.36
C LYS A 32 -1.21 -1.76 -0.96
N PRO A 33 -0.11 -2.08 -0.25
CA PRO A 33 -0.21 -2.62 1.12
C PRO A 33 -0.89 -1.65 2.10
N ILE A 34 -0.63 -0.34 1.98
CA ILE A 34 -1.26 0.69 2.81
C ILE A 34 -2.76 0.75 2.55
N ALA A 35 -3.17 0.74 1.28
CA ALA A 35 -4.58 0.72 0.90
C ALA A 35 -5.29 -0.51 1.46
N GLY A 36 -4.67 -1.69 1.39
CA GLY A 36 -5.22 -2.91 1.98
C GLY A 36 -5.44 -2.77 3.47
N LEU A 37 -4.50 -2.14 4.17
CA LEU A 37 -4.58 -1.92 5.60
C LEU A 37 -5.67 -0.93 6.01
N ILE A 38 -5.88 0.13 5.23
CA ILE A 38 -7.01 1.06 5.41
C ILE A 38 -8.35 0.33 5.21
N ILE A 39 -8.47 -0.50 4.17
CA ILE A 39 -9.69 -1.29 3.91
C ILE A 39 -9.96 -2.24 5.09
N SER A 40 -8.93 -2.95 5.56
CA SER A 40 -9.04 -3.85 6.71
C SER A 40 -9.46 -3.13 8.00
N ILE A 41 -8.94 -1.93 8.26
CA ILE A 41 -9.39 -1.08 9.39
C ILE A 41 -10.86 -0.72 9.23
N ALA A 42 -11.27 -0.22 8.07
CA ALA A 42 -12.65 0.17 7.80
C ALA A 42 -13.62 -1.00 7.99
N LEU A 43 -13.27 -2.19 7.49
CA LEU A 43 -14.05 -3.41 7.72
C LEU A 43 -14.13 -3.77 9.20
N THR A 44 -13.03 -3.67 9.95
CA THR A 44 -13.02 -3.97 11.39
C THR A 44 -13.96 -3.03 12.16
N ILE A 45 -13.97 -1.73 11.80
CA ILE A 45 -14.89 -0.75 12.37
C ILE A 45 -16.34 -1.11 12.07
N ILE A 46 -16.66 -1.48 10.82
CA ILE A 46 -18.01 -1.89 10.42
C ILE A 46 -18.46 -3.12 11.24
N PHE A 47 -17.58 -4.09 11.45
CA PHE A 47 -17.91 -5.31 12.18
C PHE A 47 -18.08 -5.04 13.68
N LEU A 48 -17.30 -4.11 14.26
CA LEU A 48 -17.51 -3.60 15.62
C LEU A 48 -18.89 -2.96 15.77
N ILE A 49 -19.29 -2.08 14.85
CA ILE A 49 -20.61 -1.41 14.88
C ILE A 49 -21.74 -2.44 14.74
N ARG A 50 -21.55 -3.44 13.88
CA ARG A 50 -22.53 -4.51 13.65
C ARG A 50 -22.52 -5.62 14.71
N LYS A 51 -21.64 -5.55 15.71
CA LYS A 51 -21.47 -6.58 16.76
C LYS A 51 -21.33 -8.00 16.17
N VAL A 52 -20.58 -8.12 15.08
CA VAL A 52 -20.34 -9.42 14.44
C VAL A 52 -19.45 -10.26 15.36
N THR A 53 -19.88 -11.49 15.69
CA THR A 53 -19.13 -12.39 16.57
C THR A 53 -17.72 -12.65 16.05
N TRP A 54 -16.74 -12.49 16.94
CA TRP A 54 -15.36 -12.75 16.62
C TRP A 54 -15.17 -14.23 16.31
N SER A 55 -14.50 -14.53 15.20
CA SER A 55 -14.18 -15.89 14.80
C SER A 55 -12.92 -15.91 13.94
N ILE A 56 -12.26 -17.07 13.86
CA ILE A 56 -11.07 -17.24 13.02
C ILE A 56 -11.37 -16.93 11.53
N PRO A 57 -12.48 -17.40 10.92
CA PRO A 57 -12.81 -17.04 9.54
C PRO A 57 -12.99 -15.55 9.33
N MET A 58 -13.58 -14.85 10.31
CA MET A 58 -13.72 -13.40 10.28
C MET A 58 -12.36 -12.70 10.31
N LEU A 59 -11.45 -13.12 11.18
CA LEU A 59 -10.10 -12.54 11.24
C LEU A 59 -9.37 -12.70 9.90
N LEU A 60 -9.48 -13.88 9.28
CA LEU A 60 -8.92 -14.13 7.95
C LEU A 60 -9.56 -13.22 6.89
N TYR A 61 -10.88 -13.02 6.94
CA TYR A 61 -11.58 -12.09 6.07
C TYR A 61 -11.08 -10.64 6.24
N LEU A 62 -10.87 -10.19 7.47
CA LEU A 62 -10.32 -8.87 7.77
C LEU A 62 -8.86 -8.72 7.35
N LEU A 63 -8.08 -9.80 7.37
CA LEU A 63 -6.69 -9.80 6.90
C LEU A 63 -6.56 -9.90 5.38
N MET A 64 -7.60 -10.41 4.69
CA MET A 64 -7.56 -10.66 3.25
C MET A 64 -7.18 -9.41 2.42
N PRO A 65 -7.73 -8.20 2.65
CA PRO A 65 -7.35 -7.01 1.88
C PRO A 65 -5.86 -6.68 2.00
N ILE A 66 -5.30 -6.70 3.23
CA ILE A 66 -3.87 -6.50 3.46
C ILE A 66 -3.06 -7.60 2.76
N GLY A 67 -3.43 -8.86 2.98
CA GLY A 67 -2.70 -10.02 2.45
C GLY A 67 -2.66 -10.01 0.92
N VAL A 68 -3.80 -9.85 0.27
CA VAL A 68 -3.91 -9.85 -1.20
C VAL A 68 -3.17 -8.67 -1.82
N LEU A 69 -3.35 -7.45 -1.30
CA LEU A 69 -2.68 -6.27 -1.86
C LEU A 69 -1.17 -6.28 -1.61
N THR A 70 -0.73 -6.84 -0.49
CA THR A 70 0.69 -7.07 -0.22
C THR A 70 1.26 -8.15 -1.13
N LEU A 71 0.53 -9.24 -1.37
CA LEU A 71 0.95 -10.29 -2.29
C LEU A 71 1.08 -9.75 -3.72
N ILE A 72 0.11 -8.95 -4.18
CA ILE A 72 0.19 -8.28 -5.48
C ILE A 72 1.41 -7.37 -5.54
N TYR A 73 1.69 -6.58 -4.49
CA TYR A 73 2.90 -5.76 -4.43
C TYR A 73 4.16 -6.61 -4.57
N VAL A 74 4.28 -7.72 -3.83
CA VAL A 74 5.45 -8.62 -3.87
C VAL A 74 5.59 -9.29 -5.24
N LEU A 75 4.51 -9.77 -5.83
CA LEU A 75 4.51 -10.38 -7.16
C LEU A 75 4.96 -9.40 -8.25
N LEU A 76 4.55 -8.12 -8.13
CA LEU A 76 4.96 -7.07 -9.05
C LEU A 76 6.37 -6.53 -8.75
N TYR A 77 6.81 -6.61 -7.49
CA TYR A 77 8.15 -6.23 -7.09
C TYR A 77 9.23 -7.08 -7.79
N ILE A 78 9.03 -8.40 -7.87
CA ILE A 78 10.02 -9.33 -8.45
C ILE A 78 10.42 -8.93 -9.89
N PRO A 79 9.50 -8.74 -10.85
CA PRO A 79 9.87 -8.34 -12.21
C PRO A 79 10.25 -6.85 -12.31
N LEU A 80 9.66 -5.98 -11.49
CA LEU A 80 9.79 -4.53 -11.67
C LEU A 80 10.91 -3.89 -10.85
N HIS A 81 11.48 -4.54 -9.83
CA HIS A 81 12.50 -3.92 -8.97
C HIS A 81 13.78 -3.51 -9.73
N LYS A 82 14.03 -4.10 -10.90
CA LYS A 82 15.17 -3.73 -11.77
C LYS A 82 14.90 -2.52 -12.66
N VAL A 83 13.63 -2.21 -12.90
CA VAL A 83 13.17 -1.18 -13.85
C VAL A 83 12.64 0.06 -13.13
N LEU A 84 11.99 -0.18 -12.00
CA LEU A 84 11.43 0.80 -11.09
C LEU A 84 12.23 0.76 -9.80
N ASP A 85 12.55 1.93 -9.26
CA ASP A 85 13.15 2.06 -7.92
C ASP A 85 12.08 1.76 -6.86
N LEU A 86 11.73 0.48 -6.77
CA LEU A 86 10.80 -0.06 -5.80
C LEU A 86 11.59 -0.30 -4.52
N SER A 87 11.55 0.68 -3.63
CA SER A 87 11.90 0.48 -2.25
C SER A 87 10.61 0.16 -1.48
N PRO A 88 10.65 -0.56 -0.35
CA PRO A 88 9.55 -0.58 0.60
C PRO A 88 9.45 0.80 1.29
N ILE A 89 8.99 1.81 0.55
CA ILE A 89 8.96 3.22 1.02
C ILE A 89 7.98 3.36 2.21
N PHE A 90 6.99 2.47 2.33
CA PHE A 90 6.14 2.38 3.51
C PHE A 90 6.90 2.00 4.79
N LEU A 91 8.16 1.55 4.72
CA LEU A 91 9.05 1.33 5.86
C LEU A 91 10.10 2.45 6.04
N LYS A 92 10.08 3.49 5.20
CA LYS A 92 11.05 4.59 5.23
C LYS A 92 10.40 5.94 5.57
N GLY A 93 11.19 6.83 6.17
CA GLY A 93 10.81 8.23 6.44
C GLY A 93 9.52 8.37 7.24
N LYS A 94 8.70 9.38 6.89
CA LYS A 94 7.42 9.67 7.54
C LYS A 94 6.35 8.59 7.30
N LEU A 95 6.38 7.93 6.14
CA LEU A 95 5.43 6.85 5.83
C LEU A 95 5.58 5.67 6.80
N LYS A 96 6.80 5.38 7.28
CA LYS A 96 7.03 4.35 8.30
C LYS A 96 6.13 4.54 9.53
N TYR A 97 6.11 5.75 10.06
CA TYR A 97 5.32 6.06 11.26
C TYR A 97 3.82 6.00 10.97
N LEU A 98 3.39 6.41 9.78
CA LEU A 98 2.00 6.25 9.35
C LEU A 98 1.61 4.77 9.26
N THR A 99 2.42 3.93 8.61
CA THR A 99 2.16 2.49 8.50
C THR A 99 2.13 1.83 9.88
N ILE A 100 3.06 2.16 10.77
CA ILE A 100 3.06 1.66 12.16
C ILE A 100 1.78 2.10 12.88
N ALA A 101 1.40 3.38 12.79
CA ALA A 101 0.19 3.88 13.44
C ALA A 101 -1.05 3.13 12.95
N LEU A 102 -1.18 2.92 11.64
CA LEU A 102 -2.29 2.18 11.06
C LEU A 102 -2.29 0.71 11.51
N VAL A 103 -1.12 0.04 11.57
CA VAL A 103 -1.02 -1.34 12.10
C VAL A 103 -1.48 -1.40 13.56
N VAL A 104 -1.03 -0.46 14.39
CA VAL A 104 -1.43 -0.38 15.81
C VAL A 104 -2.95 -0.18 15.93
N ILE A 105 -3.54 0.69 15.11
CA ILE A 105 -5.00 0.89 15.05
C ILE A 105 -5.71 -0.41 14.66
N PHE A 106 -5.25 -1.09 13.61
CA PHE A 106 -5.85 -2.34 13.17
C PHE A 106 -5.80 -3.44 14.25
N VAL A 107 -4.66 -3.61 14.91
CA VAL A 107 -4.50 -4.57 16.01
C VAL A 107 -5.39 -4.19 17.19
N GLY A 108 -5.39 -2.91 17.60
CA GLY A 108 -6.21 -2.41 18.69
C GLY A 108 -7.71 -2.62 18.45
N LEU A 109 -8.19 -2.37 17.22
CA LEU A 109 -9.57 -2.62 16.84
C LEU A 109 -9.91 -4.12 16.89
N ASN A 110 -9.02 -5.01 16.45
CA ASN A 110 -9.25 -6.45 16.52
C ASN A 110 -9.31 -6.95 17.98
N VAL A 111 -8.44 -6.43 18.86
CA VAL A 111 -8.49 -6.73 20.31
C VAL A 111 -9.81 -6.24 20.92
N LEU A 112 -10.27 -5.04 20.54
CA LEU A 112 -11.56 -4.51 21.00
C LEU A 112 -12.71 -5.39 20.52
N LEU A 113 -12.69 -5.82 19.26
CA LEU A 113 -13.71 -6.67 18.65
C LEU A 113 -13.77 -8.05 19.31
N PHE A 114 -12.62 -8.62 19.69
CA PHE A 114 -12.54 -9.84 20.49
C PHE A 114 -13.18 -9.64 21.87
N LYS A 115 -12.85 -8.55 22.56
CA LYS A 115 -13.37 -8.25 23.90
C LYS A 115 -14.89 -8.05 23.90
N VAL A 116 -15.44 -7.33 22.93
CA VAL A 116 -16.87 -7.00 22.85
C VAL A 116 -17.75 -8.24 22.60
N ASN A 117 -17.22 -9.29 21.96
CA ASN A 117 -17.99 -10.50 21.65
C ASN A 117 -17.83 -11.65 22.64
N HIS A 118 -16.94 -11.53 23.62
CA HIS A 118 -16.74 -12.51 24.69
C HIS A 118 -17.28 -12.02 26.04
N ILE A 119 -17.97 -10.89 26.06
CA ILE A 119 -18.79 -10.37 27.18
C ILE A 119 -20.25 -10.61 26.83
#